data_AF-A0AAW9L947-F1
#
_entry.id   AF-A0AAW9L947-F1
#
_cell.length_a   1.000
_cell.length_b   1.000
_cell.length_c   1.000
_cell.angle_alpha   90.00
_cell.angle_beta   90.00
_cell.angle_gamma   90.00
#
_symmetry.space_group_name_H-M   'P 1'
#
loop_
_entity.id
_entity.type
_entity.pdbx_description
1 polymer ?
#
loop_
_entity_poly.entity_id
_entity_poly.type
_entity_poly.pdbx_seq_one_letter_code
_entity_poly.pdbx_strand_id
1 'polypeptide(L)'
;MADEEVSLRQKLDSLRRVSSYRPVYTAFIIVFSFVSTLFEAVGLTFLVPIIEAAQSSGGQSSEPSAIAGMFLRAYDMLNIPFTLEYMILGVALVMTLRYTLTFAAKWLALKIRIEYEKYLKQMTYELALGATISYYDNKGSDDILNAIITQTRYAGRIIQNGVKLFQQSLLSLIYVAIALSLAPSMTAVAAVLLGE
;
A
#
# COMPACT_ATOMS: atom_id res chain seq x y z
N MET A 1 -28.05 -21.40 2.24
CA MET A 1 -26.84 -21.44 3.09
C MET A 1 -26.73 -20.08 3.73
N ALA A 2 -26.89 -19.97 5.04
CA ALA A 2 -26.65 -18.71 5.75
C ALA A 2 -25.15 -18.44 5.70
N ASP A 3 -24.74 -17.27 5.20
CA ASP A 3 -23.37 -16.79 5.29
C ASP A 3 -23.03 -16.71 6.78
N GLU A 4 -22.21 -17.65 7.24
CA GLU A 4 -21.67 -17.62 8.61
C GLU A 4 -20.72 -16.42 8.67
N GLU A 5 -21.18 -15.31 9.26
CA GLU A 5 -20.42 -14.07 9.33
C GLU A 5 -19.07 -14.31 10.01
N VAL A 6 -18.01 -14.35 9.20
CA VAL A 6 -16.66 -14.58 9.69
C VAL A 6 -16.28 -13.43 10.63
N SER A 7 -16.06 -13.76 11.90
CA SER A 7 -15.73 -12.79 12.94
C SER A 7 -14.42 -12.05 12.63
N LEU A 8 -14.28 -10.80 13.12
CA LEU A 8 -13.06 -10.00 12.95
C LEU A 8 -11.78 -10.73 13.43
N ARG A 9 -11.90 -11.56 14.47
CA ARG A 9 -10.80 -12.37 15.00
C ARG A 9 -10.34 -13.43 13.99
N GLN A 10 -11.28 -14.11 13.33
CA GLN A 10 -10.98 -15.10 12.30
C GLN A 10 -10.39 -14.46 11.02
N LYS A 11 -10.82 -13.23 10.68
CA LYS A 11 -10.21 -12.44 9.58
C LYS A 11 -8.76 -12.04 9.91
N LEU A 12 -8.48 -11.64 11.15
CA LEU A 12 -7.12 -11.32 11.61
C LEU A 12 -6.22 -12.55 11.68
N ASP A 13 -6.71 -13.68 12.18
CA ASP A 13 -5.95 -14.93 12.25
C ASP A 13 -5.63 -15.51 10.87
N SER A 14 -6.53 -15.34 9.90
CA SER A 14 -6.26 -15.76 8.52
C SER A 14 -5.19 -14.87 7.86
N LEU A 15 -5.19 -13.56 8.12
CA LEU A 15 -4.09 -12.67 7.70
C LEU A 15 -2.76 -13.05 8.35
N ARG A 16 -2.77 -13.43 9.63
CA ARG A 16 -1.57 -13.90 10.36
C ARG A 16 -1.02 -15.21 9.79
N ARG A 17 -1.88 -16.15 9.43
CA ARG A 17 -1.44 -17.42 8.79
C ARG A 17 -0.81 -17.20 7.42
N VAL A 18 -1.37 -16.27 6.64
CA VAL A 18 -0.82 -15.89 5.34
C VAL A 18 0.54 -15.20 5.49
N SER A 19 0.70 -14.31 6.48
CA SER A 19 1.98 -13.62 6.68
C SER A 19 3.11 -14.56 7.11
N SER A 20 2.78 -15.66 7.80
CA SER A 20 3.75 -16.71 8.18
C SER A 20 4.19 -17.64 7.07
N TYR A 21 3.51 -17.71 5.92
CA TYR A 21 3.87 -18.63 4.83
C TYR A 21 5.22 -18.24 4.15
N ARG A 22 5.54 -16.94 4.09
CA ARG A 22 6.80 -16.39 3.53
C ARG A 22 7.23 -15.11 4.29
N PRO A 23 7.71 -15.22 5.54
CA PRO A 23 7.89 -14.07 6.43
C PRO A 23 8.89 -13.04 5.89
N VAL A 24 9.97 -13.49 5.24
CA VAL A 24 10.99 -12.60 4.67
C VAL A 24 10.42 -11.74 3.54
N TYR A 25 9.66 -12.33 2.61
CA TYR A 25 9.06 -11.57 1.51
C TYR A 25 7.97 -10.63 2.01
N THR A 26 7.16 -11.06 2.98
CA THR A 26 6.18 -10.19 3.64
C THR A 26 6.86 -9.01 4.33
N ALA A 27 7.99 -9.22 5.02
CA ALA A 27 8.77 -8.15 5.61
C ALA A 27 9.28 -7.15 4.56
N PHE A 28 9.83 -7.63 3.44
CA PHE A 28 10.25 -6.75 2.34
C PHE A 28 9.08 -5.96 1.75
N ILE A 29 7.91 -6.57 1.58
CA ILE A 29 6.71 -5.87 1.11
C ILE A 29 6.33 -4.75 2.07
N ILE A 30 6.33 -5.00 3.38
CA ILE A 30 6.01 -4.00 4.40
C ILE A 30 7.03 -2.86 4.36
N VAL A 31 8.32 -3.17 4.34
CA VAL A 31 9.40 -2.17 4.30
C VAL A 31 9.33 -1.33 3.02
N PHE A 32 9.22 -1.94 1.85
CA PHE A 32 9.10 -1.21 0.59
C PHE A 32 7.83 -0.38 0.52
N SER A 33 6.71 -0.89 1.04
CA SER A 33 5.47 -0.14 1.14
C SER A 33 5.64 1.09 2.03
N PHE A 34 6.21 0.90 3.23
CA PHE A 34 6.43 1.97 4.18
C PHE A 34 7.34 3.06 3.62
N VAL A 35 8.51 2.68 3.11
CA VAL A 35 9.48 3.62 2.53
C VAL A 35 8.88 4.33 1.31
N SER A 36 8.13 3.61 0.46
CA SER A 36 7.44 4.24 -0.67
C SER A 36 6.42 5.29 -0.23
N THR A 37 5.66 5.04 0.84
CA THR A 37 4.69 6.03 1.35
C THR A 37 5.38 7.24 1.98
N LEU A 38 6.57 7.07 2.58
CA LEU A 38 7.38 8.22 3.00
C LEU A 38 7.82 9.08 1.81
N PHE A 39 8.28 8.46 0.72
CA PHE A 39 8.60 9.21 -0.50
C PHE A 39 7.37 9.89 -1.11
N GLU A 40 6.19 9.31 -0.98
CA GLU A 40 4.93 9.96 -1.37
C GLU A 40 4.65 11.21 -0.56
N ALA A 41 4.79 11.12 0.77
CA ALA A 41 4.64 12.26 1.66
C ALA A 41 5.59 13.40 1.26
N VAL A 42 6.88 13.09 1.10
CA VAL A 42 7.89 14.05 0.66
C VAL A 42 7.55 14.64 -0.70
N GLY A 43 7.15 13.80 -1.66
CA GLY A 43 6.77 14.21 -3.01
C GLY A 43 5.57 15.17 -3.04
N LEU A 44 4.60 15.00 -2.14
CA LEU A 44 3.50 15.96 -1.97
C LEU A 44 3.96 17.26 -1.34
N THR A 45 4.78 17.17 -0.29
CA THR A 45 5.28 18.36 0.41
C THR A 45 6.14 19.24 -0.50
N PHE A 46 6.81 18.66 -1.50
CA PHE A 46 7.54 19.38 -2.55
C PHE A 46 6.69 20.35 -3.37
N LEU A 47 5.35 20.20 -3.39
CA LEU A 47 4.49 21.16 -4.10
C LEU A 47 4.60 22.56 -3.52
N VAL A 48 4.77 22.70 -2.20
CA VAL A 48 4.86 23.98 -1.50
C VAL A 48 6.04 24.83 -2.02
N PRO A 49 7.30 24.39 -1.95
CA PRO A 49 8.42 25.18 -2.44
C PRO A 49 8.37 25.43 -3.95
N ILE A 50 7.83 24.51 -4.75
CA ILE A 50 7.66 24.70 -6.20
C ILE A 50 6.66 25.82 -6.50
N ILE A 51 5.52 25.82 -5.82
CA ILE A 51 4.48 26.85 -5.98
C ILE A 51 5.01 28.20 -5.52
N GLU A 52 5.68 28.27 -4.36
CA GLU A 52 6.30 29.51 -3.87
C GLU A 52 7.36 30.06 -4.83
N ALA A 53 8.22 29.20 -5.38
CA ALA A 53 9.23 29.61 -6.36
C ALA A 53 8.60 30.10 -7.68
N ALA A 54 7.53 29.44 -8.15
CA ALA A 54 6.81 29.88 -9.34
C ALA A 54 6.10 31.23 -9.13
N GLN A 55 5.56 31.49 -7.93
CA GLN A 55 4.88 32.75 -7.59
C GLN A 55 5.86 33.91 -7.36
N SER A 56 6.98 33.66 -6.69
CA SER A 56 8.01 34.69 -6.42
C SER A 56 8.66 35.24 -7.70
N SER A 57 8.72 34.42 -8.75
CA SER A 57 9.10 34.84 -10.11
C SER A 57 8.18 35.93 -10.69
N GLY A 58 6.98 36.10 -10.14
CA GLY A 58 5.98 37.12 -10.50
C GLY A 58 5.97 38.39 -9.63
N GLY A 59 6.96 38.58 -8.74
CA GLY A 59 7.15 39.85 -8.02
C GLY A 59 6.63 39.90 -6.58
N GLN A 60 6.22 38.78 -5.98
CA GLN A 60 5.81 38.72 -4.58
C GLN A 60 6.85 37.95 -3.75
N SER A 61 7.76 38.68 -3.11
CA SER A 61 8.76 38.14 -2.19
C SER A 61 8.13 37.93 -0.82
N SER A 62 7.51 36.76 -0.62
CA SER A 62 7.08 36.30 0.70
C SER A 62 8.22 35.53 1.37
N GLU A 63 8.38 35.68 2.68
CA GLU A 63 9.24 34.82 3.50
C GLU A 63 8.93 33.34 3.22
N PRO A 64 9.94 32.46 3.06
CA PRO A 64 9.71 31.05 2.81
C PRO A 64 8.84 30.44 3.91
N SER A 65 7.85 29.63 3.54
CA SER A 65 7.12 28.87 4.55
C SER A 65 8.06 27.95 5.34
N ALA A 66 7.66 27.53 6.54
CA ALA A 66 8.46 26.62 7.36
C ALA A 66 8.85 25.33 6.61
N ILE A 67 7.98 24.87 5.71
CA ILE A 67 8.21 23.73 4.84
C ILE A 67 9.25 24.06 3.77
N ALA A 68 9.08 25.15 3.02
CA ALA A 68 10.05 25.57 2.01
C ALA A 68 11.44 25.82 2.62
N GLY A 69 11.50 26.38 3.82
CA GLY A 69 12.75 26.55 4.58
C GLY A 69 13.43 25.23 4.96
N MET A 70 12.68 24.15 5.20
CA MET A 70 13.25 22.83 5.43
C MET A 70 13.90 22.26 4.16
N PHE A 71 13.25 22.44 3.00
CA PHE A 71 13.82 22.04 1.72
C PHE A 71 15.05 22.87 1.36
N LEU A 72 15.02 24.18 1.59
CA LEU A 72 16.17 25.05 1.38
C LEU A 72 17.40 24.54 2.14
N ARG A 73 17.25 24.20 3.43
CA ARG A 73 18.34 23.63 4.24
C ARG A 73 18.84 22.28 3.70
N ALA A 74 17.94 21.43 3.22
CA ALA A 74 18.32 20.14 2.65
C ALA A 74 19.12 20.30 1.34
N TYR A 75 18.72 21.25 0.49
CA TYR A 75 19.42 21.57 -0.76
C TYR A 75 20.79 22.21 -0.47
N ASP A 76 20.85 23.13 0.48
CA ASP A 76 22.08 23.79 0.91
C ASP A 76 23.09 22.79 1.51
N MET A 77 22.62 21.83 2.32
CA MET A 77 23.45 20.75 2.85
C MET A 77 24.05 19.86 1.76
N LEU A 78 23.35 19.71 0.62
CA LEU A 78 23.83 18.98 -0.55
C LEU A 78 24.61 19.88 -1.53
N ASN A 79 24.74 21.17 -1.22
CA ASN A 79 25.34 22.20 -2.06
C ASN A 79 24.67 22.30 -3.46
N ILE A 80 23.34 22.09 -3.50
CA ILE A 80 22.52 22.16 -4.72
C ILE A 80 21.79 23.52 -4.77
N PRO A 81 21.81 24.25 -5.89
CA PRO A 81 21.09 25.50 -6.01
C PRO A 81 19.58 25.34 -5.80
N PHE A 82 18.97 26.19 -4.97
CA PHE A 82 17.52 26.18 -4.71
C PHE A 82 16.75 26.91 -5.82
N THR A 83 16.74 26.35 -7.04
CA THR A 83 16.03 26.89 -8.20
C THR A 83 14.93 25.93 -8.67
N LEU A 84 13.97 26.44 -9.45
CA LEU A 84 12.82 25.67 -9.95
C LEU A 84 13.25 24.42 -10.72
N GLU A 85 14.30 24.52 -11.53
CA GLU A 85 14.85 23.41 -12.33
C GLU A 85 15.33 22.25 -11.45
N TYR A 86 16.13 22.54 -10.42
CA TYR A 86 16.62 21.51 -9.50
C TYR A 86 15.51 20.95 -8.61
N MET A 87 14.51 21.76 -8.24
CA MET A 87 13.33 21.26 -7.53
C MET A 87 12.52 20.27 -8.36
N ILE A 88 12.29 20.56 -9.65
CA ILE A 88 11.60 19.65 -10.57
C ILE A 88 12.39 18.34 -10.72
N LEU A 89 13.73 18.41 -10.86
CA LEU A 89 14.58 17.22 -10.90
C LEU A 89 14.53 16.42 -9.58
N GLY A 90 14.54 17.10 -8.44
CA GLY A 90 14.42 16.47 -7.12
C GLY A 90 13.09 15.73 -6.96
N VAL A 91 11.97 16.35 -7.35
CA VAL A 91 10.65 15.69 -7.37
C VAL A 91 10.65 14.50 -8.32
N ALA A 92 11.19 14.65 -9.52
CA ALA A 92 11.27 13.56 -10.48
C ALA A 92 12.01 12.36 -9.89
N LEU A 93 13.17 12.59 -9.25
CA LEU A 93 13.96 11.55 -8.58
C LEU A 93 13.17 10.87 -7.45
N VAL A 94 12.54 11.66 -6.57
CA VAL A 94 11.69 11.16 -5.48
C VAL A 94 10.55 10.31 -6.02
N MET A 95 9.88 10.76 -7.08
CA MET A 95 8.78 10.03 -7.72
C MET A 95 9.27 8.75 -8.38
N THR A 96 10.41 8.77 -9.07
CA THR A 96 11.01 7.55 -9.65
C THR A 96 11.28 6.52 -8.56
N LEU A 97 11.96 6.92 -7.48
CA LEU A 97 12.28 6.02 -6.37
C LEU A 97 11.00 5.47 -5.71
N ARG A 98 10.00 6.33 -5.49
CA ARG A 98 8.68 5.92 -5.01
C ARG A 98 8.06 4.84 -5.90
N TYR A 99 7.98 5.08 -7.21
CA TYR A 99 7.36 4.14 -8.13
C TYR A 99 8.13 2.82 -8.22
N THR A 100 9.46 2.86 -8.17
CA THR A 100 10.30 1.66 -8.12
C THR A 100 10.01 0.83 -6.86
N LEU A 101 9.92 1.46 -5.69
CA LEU A 101 9.61 0.78 -4.42
C LEU A 101 8.18 0.22 -4.41
N THR A 102 7.20 1.00 -4.88
CA THR A 102 5.81 0.54 -5.05
C THR A 102 5.74 -0.66 -5.98
N PHE A 103 6.46 -0.61 -7.11
CA PHE A 103 6.52 -1.71 -8.06
C PHE A 103 7.14 -2.95 -7.42
N ALA A 104 8.28 -2.82 -6.73
CA ALA A 104 8.93 -3.94 -6.05
C ALA A 104 7.98 -4.61 -5.04
N ALA A 105 7.31 -3.82 -4.18
CA ALA A 105 6.34 -4.36 -3.22
C ALA A 105 5.20 -5.13 -3.91
N LYS A 106 4.62 -4.58 -4.99
CA LYS A 106 3.54 -5.22 -5.75
C LYS A 106 4.00 -6.49 -6.46
N TRP A 107 5.21 -6.47 -7.02
CA TRP A 107 5.83 -7.61 -7.68
C TRP A 107 6.06 -8.77 -6.70
N LEU A 108 6.63 -8.49 -5.52
CA LEU A 108 6.81 -9.49 -4.47
C LEU A 108 5.46 -10.07 -4.03
N ALA A 109 4.45 -9.22 -3.80
CA ALA A 109 3.11 -9.68 -3.42
C ALA A 109 2.47 -10.57 -4.50
N LEU A 110 2.66 -10.24 -5.78
CA LEU A 110 2.20 -11.05 -6.91
C LEU A 110 2.91 -12.41 -6.95
N LYS A 111 4.23 -12.44 -6.71
CA LYS A 111 5.00 -13.69 -6.66
C LYS A 111 4.49 -14.62 -5.56
N ILE A 112 4.30 -14.11 -4.33
CA ILE A 112 3.75 -14.90 -3.21
C ILE A 112 2.35 -15.43 -3.56
N ARG A 113 1.48 -14.59 -4.14
CA ARG A 113 0.13 -15.02 -4.57
C ARG A 113 0.18 -16.22 -5.50
N ILE A 114 0.99 -16.16 -6.54
CA ILE A 114 1.07 -17.23 -7.55
C ILE A 114 1.59 -18.52 -6.93
N GLU A 115 2.64 -18.43 -6.09
CA GLU A 115 3.19 -19.60 -5.42
C GLU A 115 2.21 -20.22 -4.41
N TYR A 116 1.48 -19.39 -3.66
CA TYR A 116 0.46 -19.86 -2.71
C TYR A 116 -0.75 -20.47 -3.42
N GLU A 117 -1.22 -19.87 -4.51
CA GLU A 117 -2.29 -20.43 -5.34
C GLU A 117 -1.88 -21.81 -5.90
N LYS A 118 -0.63 -21.94 -6.37
CA LYS A 118 -0.10 -23.23 -6.85
C LYS A 118 -0.06 -24.28 -5.73
N TYR A 119 0.42 -23.91 -4.55
CA TYR A 119 0.46 -24.79 -3.38
C TYR A 119 -0.94 -25.27 -2.98
N LEU A 120 -1.90 -24.36 -2.87
CA LEU A 120 -3.28 -24.70 -2.53
C LEU A 120 -3.91 -25.63 -3.58
N LYS A 121 -3.69 -25.37 -4.87
CA LYS A 121 -4.19 -26.23 -5.94
C LYS A 121 -3.67 -27.65 -5.84
N GLN A 122 -2.37 -27.81 -5.61
CA GLN A 122 -1.76 -29.12 -5.49
C GLN A 122 -2.29 -29.88 -4.26
N MET A 123 -2.33 -29.22 -3.10
CA MET A 123 -2.85 -29.80 -1.86
C MET A 123 -4.31 -30.22 -2.00
N THR A 124 -5.18 -29.36 -2.53
CA THR A 124 -6.61 -29.69 -2.70
C THR A 124 -6.82 -30.81 -3.73
N TYR A 125 -6.00 -30.87 -4.78
CA TYR A 125 -6.05 -31.94 -5.76
C TYR A 125 -5.65 -33.30 -5.15
N GLU A 126 -4.57 -33.34 -4.38
CA GLU A 126 -4.13 -34.56 -3.66
C GLU A 126 -5.20 -35.03 -2.66
N LEU A 127 -5.81 -34.10 -1.91
CA LEU A 127 -6.92 -34.42 -1.00
C LEU A 127 -8.15 -34.95 -1.75
N ALA A 128 -8.45 -34.41 -2.92
CA ALA A 128 -9.56 -34.90 -3.74
C ALA A 128 -9.28 -36.33 -4.22
N LEU A 129 -8.09 -36.64 -4.72
CA LEU A 129 -7.72 -38.00 -5.14
C LEU A 129 -7.83 -39.04 -4.02
N GLY A 130 -7.58 -38.63 -2.77
CA GLY A 130 -7.71 -39.49 -1.58
C GLY A 130 -9.10 -39.52 -0.95
N ALA A 131 -10.08 -38.75 -1.46
CA ALA A 131 -11.40 -38.67 -0.86
C ALA A 131 -12.24 -39.92 -1.17
N THR A 132 -13.08 -40.32 -0.21
CA THR A 132 -13.97 -41.48 -0.36
C THR A 132 -15.10 -41.19 -1.35
N ILE A 133 -15.61 -42.23 -2.02
CA ILE A 133 -16.74 -42.12 -2.97
C ILE A 133 -17.96 -41.48 -2.30
N SER A 134 -18.24 -41.83 -1.04
CA SER A 134 -19.34 -41.22 -0.27
C SER A 134 -19.19 -39.70 -0.07
N TYR A 135 -17.96 -39.18 0.01
CA TYR A 135 -17.73 -37.73 0.07
C TYR A 135 -18.04 -37.06 -1.27
N TYR A 136 -17.66 -37.70 -2.39
CA TYR A 136 -18.00 -37.24 -3.74
C TYR A 136 -19.51 -37.20 -3.98
N ASP A 137 -20.24 -38.23 -3.55
CA ASP A 137 -21.70 -38.27 -3.71
C ASP A 137 -22.42 -37.20 -2.87
N ASN A 138 -21.89 -36.87 -1.69
CA ASN A 138 -22.49 -35.88 -0.80
C ASN A 138 -22.21 -34.43 -1.27
N LYS A 139 -20.97 -34.13 -1.64
CA LYS A 139 -20.56 -32.77 -2.02
C LYS A 139 -20.76 -32.47 -3.50
N GLY A 140 -20.75 -33.47 -4.37
CA GLY A 140 -20.79 -33.29 -5.81
C GLY A 140 -19.43 -32.93 -6.40
N SER A 141 -19.16 -33.49 -7.59
CA SER A 141 -17.89 -33.30 -8.31
C SER A 141 -17.63 -31.84 -8.69
N ASP A 142 -18.68 -31.06 -8.94
CA ASP A 142 -18.56 -29.65 -9.31
C ASP A 142 -18.03 -28.79 -8.16
N ASP A 143 -18.49 -29.03 -6.93
CA ASP A 143 -18.02 -28.31 -5.74
C ASP A 143 -16.55 -28.62 -5.46
N ILE A 144 -16.12 -29.86 -5.68
CA ILE A 144 -14.72 -30.28 -5.54
C ILE A 144 -13.85 -29.60 -6.60
N LEU A 145 -14.28 -29.59 -7.86
CA LEU A 145 -13.59 -28.89 -8.95
C LEU A 145 -13.49 -27.38 -8.65
N ASN A 146 -14.57 -26.77 -8.16
CA ASN A 146 -14.62 -25.37 -7.81
C ASN A 146 -13.71 -25.04 -6.61
N ALA A 147 -13.62 -25.94 -5.63
CA ALA A 147 -12.68 -25.82 -4.51
C ALA A 147 -11.23 -25.82 -4.99
N ILE A 148 -10.88 -26.69 -5.96
CA ILE A 148 -9.53 -26.77 -6.53
C ILE A 148 -9.20 -25.54 -7.38
N ILE A 149 -10.09 -25.10 -8.26
CA ILE A 149 -9.77 -24.06 -9.25
C ILE A 149 -10.07 -22.66 -8.71
N THR A 150 -11.30 -22.44 -8.25
CA THR A 150 -11.84 -21.11 -7.97
C THR A 150 -11.49 -20.65 -6.57
N GLN A 151 -11.73 -21.48 -5.56
CA GLN A 151 -11.51 -21.11 -4.16
C GLN A 151 -10.02 -20.88 -3.85
N THR A 152 -9.13 -21.70 -4.39
CA THR A 152 -7.67 -21.50 -4.27
C THR A 152 -7.21 -20.17 -4.87
N ARG A 153 -7.78 -19.75 -6.01
CA ARG A 153 -7.53 -18.44 -6.63
C ARG A 153 -8.04 -17.30 -5.76
N TYR A 154 -9.22 -17.43 -5.14
CA TYR A 154 -9.73 -16.43 -4.18
C TYR A 154 -8.82 -16.32 -2.95
N ALA A 155 -8.39 -17.45 -2.38
CA ALA A 155 -7.48 -17.48 -1.24
C ALA A 155 -6.13 -16.80 -1.56
N GLY A 156 -5.58 -16.99 -2.77
CA GLY A 156 -4.41 -16.26 -3.23
C GLY A 156 -4.62 -14.74 -3.33
N ARG A 157 -5.79 -14.28 -3.79
CA ARG A 157 -6.09 -12.85 -3.92
C ARG A 157 -6.11 -12.11 -2.58
N ILE A 158 -6.45 -12.78 -1.48
CA ILE A 158 -6.44 -12.19 -0.13
C ILE A 158 -5.06 -11.62 0.22
N ILE A 159 -3.97 -12.26 -0.24
CA ILE A 159 -2.60 -11.78 -0.02
C ILE A 159 -2.41 -10.37 -0.60
N GLN A 160 -2.79 -10.18 -1.86
CA GLN A 160 -2.67 -8.88 -2.52
C GLN A 160 -3.60 -7.83 -1.91
N ASN A 161 -4.81 -8.23 -1.55
CA ASN A 161 -5.76 -7.31 -0.92
C ASN A 161 -5.26 -6.86 0.46
N GLY A 162 -4.66 -7.76 1.25
CA GLY A 162 -4.02 -7.42 2.51
C GLY A 162 -2.88 -6.41 2.36
N VAL A 163 -2.01 -6.62 1.37
CA VAL A 163 -0.91 -5.67 1.07
C VAL A 163 -1.47 -4.31 0.63
N LYS A 164 -2.47 -4.29 -0.25
CA LYS A 164 -3.12 -3.04 -0.70
C LYS A 164 -3.79 -2.31 0.45
N LEU A 165 -4.52 -3.03 1.31
CA LEU A 165 -5.18 -2.47 2.48
C LEU A 165 -4.15 -1.83 3.43
N PHE A 166 -3.02 -2.50 3.67
CA PHE A 166 -1.92 -1.96 4.47
C PHE A 166 -1.30 -0.70 3.86
N GLN A 167 -1.07 -0.69 2.54
CA GLN A 167 -0.57 0.49 1.83
C GLN A 167 -1.54 1.67 1.93
N GLN A 168 -2.83 1.42 1.69
CA GLN A 168 -3.86 2.45 1.74
C GLN A 168 -4.08 2.99 3.15
N SER A 169 -4.05 2.13 4.17
CA SER A 169 -4.19 2.58 5.56
C SER A 169 -3.00 3.44 5.98
N LEU A 170 -1.77 3.05 5.63
CA LEU A 170 -0.58 3.84 5.92
C LEU A 170 -0.63 5.21 5.23
N LEU A 171 -0.98 5.23 3.94
CA LEU A 171 -1.10 6.46 3.16
C LEU A 171 -2.19 7.39 3.72
N SER A 172 -3.34 6.83 4.08
CA SER A 172 -4.42 7.59 4.71
C SER A 172 -3.99 8.21 6.03
N LEU A 173 -3.31 7.45 6.91
CA LEU A 173 -2.80 7.95 8.19
C LEU A 173 -1.79 9.09 7.99
N ILE A 174 -0.88 8.93 7.03
CA ILE A 174 0.12 9.97 6.71
C ILE A 174 -0.57 11.22 6.18
N TYR A 175 -1.58 11.10 5.33
CA TYR A 175 -2.30 12.26 4.79
C TYR A 175 -3.08 12.99 5.87
N VAL A 176 -3.73 12.26 6.78
CA VAL A 176 -4.38 12.86 7.96
C VAL A 176 -3.35 13.59 8.83
N ALA A 177 -2.17 12.98 9.06
CA ALA A 177 -1.11 13.62 9.84
C ALA A 177 -0.57 14.90 9.18
N ILE A 178 -0.35 14.89 7.87
CA ILE A 178 0.08 16.06 7.09
C ILE A 178 -1.00 17.15 7.14
N ALA A 179 -2.27 16.79 6.92
CA ALA A 179 -3.38 17.73 6.94
C ALA A 179 -3.54 18.38 8.33
N LEU A 180 -3.48 17.60 9.41
CA LEU A 180 -3.49 18.10 10.78
C LEU A 180 -2.30 19.01 11.09
N SER A 181 -1.13 18.74 10.51
CA SER A 181 0.07 19.58 10.70
C SER A 181 -0.01 20.91 9.95
N LEU A 182 -0.62 20.92 8.76
CA LEU A 182 -0.75 22.09 7.91
C LEU A 182 -1.91 23.01 8.32
N ALA A 183 -3.09 22.42 8.52
CA ALA A 183 -4.31 23.16 8.80
C ALA A 183 -5.21 22.37 9.77
N PRO A 184 -4.89 22.35 11.08
CA PRO A 184 -5.62 21.56 12.06
C PRO A 184 -7.11 21.90 12.13
N SER A 185 -7.46 23.18 12.05
CA SER A 185 -8.85 23.66 12.12
C SER A 185 -9.69 23.23 10.91
N MET A 186 -9.16 23.39 9.70
CA MET A 186 -9.83 22.97 8.46
C MET A 186 -9.96 21.45 8.39
N THR A 187 -8.93 20.72 8.83
CA THR A 187 -8.96 19.25 8.88
C THR A 187 -10.01 18.75 9.86
N ALA A 188 -10.16 19.39 11.04
CA ALA A 188 -11.19 19.04 12.01
C ALA A 188 -12.61 19.27 11.46
N VAL A 189 -12.84 20.41 10.78
CA VAL A 189 -14.12 20.70 10.12
C VAL A 189 -14.43 19.67 9.05
N ALA A 190 -13.45 19.33 8.20
CA ALA A 190 -13.62 18.32 7.16
C ALA A 190 -13.94 16.93 7.75
N ALA A 191 -13.30 16.54 8.85
CA ALA A 191 -13.56 15.27 9.52
C ALA A 191 -14.98 15.18 10.09
N VAL A 192 -15.51 16.29 10.62
CA VAL A 192 -16.89 16.35 11.13
C VAL A 192 -17.90 16.28 9.98
N LEU A 193 -17.66 17.00 8.88
CA LEU A 193 -18.58 17.04 7.73
C LEU A 193 -18.60 15.74 6.91
N LEU A 194 -17.48 15.02 6.82
CA LEU A 194 -17.38 13.73 6.12
C LEU A 194 -17.70 12.52 7.01
N GLY A 195 -17.87 12.73 8.31
CA GLY A 195 -18.17 11.69 9.30
C GLY A 195 -19.66 11.31 9.40
N GLU A 196 -20.52 11.94 8.59
CA GLU A 196 -21.95 11.64 8.40
C GLU A 196 -22.15 10.89 7.06
#